data_AF-A0A534IT56-F1
#
_entry.id   AF-A0A534IT56-F1
#
_cell.length_a   1.000
_cell.length_b   1.000
_cell.length_c   1.000
_cell.angle_alpha   90.00
_cell.angle_beta   90.00
_cell.angle_gamma   90.00
#
_symmetry.space_group_name_H-M   'P 1'
#
loop_
_entity.id
_entity.type
_entity.pdbx_description
1 polymer ?
#
loop_
_entity_poly.entity_id
_entity_poly.type
_entity_poly.pdbx_seq_one_letter_code
_entity_poly.pdbx_strand_id
1 'polypeptide(L)'
;MKKSLSLIMLAAVLFAGPALAADAIIGMWKLNVAKSKFSPGAELTAGIRLYTEVNGTFTLEQKLTGKDGKERSNRVQYRDGEDMKQTLTAGADTTHAKKVDANTWDFDLKKDGKVVGHVHRVVSADGRTLTV
;
A
#
# COMPACT_ATOMS: atom_id res chain seq x y z
N MET A 1 29.10 10.59 18.40
CA MET A 1 28.73 10.25 17.01
C MET A 1 27.24 10.56 16.81
N LYS A 2 26.93 11.75 16.32
CA LYS A 2 25.54 12.21 16.13
C LYS A 2 25.09 11.72 14.75
N LYS A 3 24.19 10.74 14.69
CA LYS A 3 23.62 10.26 13.43
C LYS A 3 22.60 11.28 12.94
N SER A 4 22.98 12.02 11.89
CA SER A 4 22.12 13.00 11.22
C SER A 4 20.91 12.29 10.60
N LEU A 5 19.72 12.64 11.07
CA LEU A 5 18.44 12.25 10.48
C LEU A 5 18.16 13.23 9.33
N SER A 6 18.49 12.86 8.09
CA SER A 6 18.21 13.68 6.92
C SER A 6 16.70 13.67 6.64
N LEU A 7 16.03 14.75 7.01
CA LEU A 7 14.64 15.03 6.65
C LEU A 7 14.63 15.56 5.21
N ILE A 8 14.24 14.72 4.25
CA ILE A 8 14.07 15.14 2.85
C ILE A 8 12.81 16.02 2.77
N MET A 9 13.02 17.27 2.41
CA MET A 9 12.02 18.32 2.28
C MET A 9 11.16 18.05 1.02
N LEU A 10 9.86 17.86 1.20
CA LEU A 10 8.90 17.61 0.11
C LEU A 10 8.45 18.95 -0.48
N ALA A 11 8.98 19.30 -1.65
CA ALA A 11 8.50 20.45 -2.42
C ALA A 11 7.13 20.13 -3.04
N ALA A 12 6.10 20.89 -2.69
CA ALA A 12 4.79 20.81 -3.33
C ALA A 12 4.80 21.60 -4.64
N VAL A 13 4.72 20.91 -5.77
CA VAL A 13 4.47 21.52 -7.08
C VAL A 13 2.99 21.28 -7.42
N LEU A 14 2.21 22.36 -7.53
CA LEU A 14 0.82 22.32 -7.98
C LEU A 14 0.79 22.53 -9.50
N PHE A 15 0.46 21.49 -10.26
CA PHE A 15 0.08 21.59 -11.68
C PHE A 15 -1.44 21.40 -11.79
N ALA A 16 -2.15 22.42 -12.31
CA ALA A 16 -3.57 22.34 -12.62
C ALA A 16 -3.78 21.87 -14.07
N GLY A 17 -3.89 20.55 -14.27
CA GLY A 17 -4.39 19.92 -15.50
C GLY A 17 -5.84 19.44 -15.35
N PRO A 18 -6.50 18.93 -16.41
CA PRO A 18 -7.84 18.36 -16.30
C PRO A 18 -7.84 17.29 -15.20
N ALA A 19 -8.68 17.49 -14.19
CA ALA A 19 -8.72 16.64 -13.02
C ALA A 19 -9.32 15.27 -13.39
N LEU A 20 -8.48 14.36 -13.89
CA LEU A 20 -8.68 12.96 -13.58
C LEU A 20 -8.72 12.91 -12.05
N ALA A 21 -9.88 12.57 -11.48
CA ALA A 21 -10.00 12.44 -10.05
C ALA A 21 -8.94 11.44 -9.60
N ALA A 22 -7.95 11.92 -8.85
CA ALA A 22 -6.91 11.07 -8.29
C ALA A 22 -7.60 9.94 -7.52
N ASP A 23 -7.10 8.70 -7.67
CA ASP A 23 -7.63 7.56 -6.92
C ASP A 23 -7.62 7.92 -5.43
N ALA A 24 -8.70 7.60 -4.70
CA ALA A 24 -8.88 8.01 -3.31
C ALA A 24 -7.74 7.52 -2.41
N ILE A 25 -6.95 6.54 -2.85
CA ILE A 25 -5.81 6.02 -2.12
C ILE A 25 -4.55 6.92 -2.18
N ILE A 26 -4.42 7.82 -3.15
CA ILE A 26 -3.18 8.60 -3.34
C ILE A 26 -2.91 9.49 -2.12
N GLY A 27 -1.70 9.38 -1.57
CA GLY A 27 -1.28 10.11 -0.38
C GLY A 27 -0.78 9.22 0.76
N MET A 28 -0.58 9.84 1.92
CA MET A 28 -0.08 9.18 3.13
C MET A 28 -1.22 8.78 4.05
N TRP A 29 -1.19 7.54 4.51
CA TRP A 29 -2.21 6.93 5.34
C TRP A 29 -1.62 6.26 6.57
N LYS A 30 -2.31 6.43 7.70
CA LYS A 30 -2.19 5.52 8.83
C LYS A 30 -3.21 4.40 8.66
N LEU A 31 -2.74 3.16 8.65
CA LEU A 31 -3.61 1.99 8.55
C LEU A 31 -4.45 1.86 9.81
N ASN A 32 -5.76 1.68 9.65
CA ASN A 32 -6.65 1.38 10.76
C ASN A 32 -6.58 -0.12 11.09
N VAL A 33 -5.53 -0.51 11.82
CA VAL A 33 -5.26 -1.88 12.22
C VAL A 33 -6.42 -2.49 12.99
N ALA A 34 -7.09 -1.73 13.86
CA ALA A 34 -8.21 -2.20 14.67
C ALA A 34 -9.44 -2.60 13.84
N LYS A 35 -9.62 -2.00 12.66
CA LYS A 35 -10.70 -2.34 11.71
C LYS A 35 -10.24 -3.24 10.56
N SER A 36 -8.95 -3.53 10.46
CA SER A 36 -8.37 -4.39 9.42
C SER A 36 -8.41 -5.86 9.85
N LYS A 37 -8.36 -6.77 8.88
CA LYS A 37 -8.31 -8.21 9.13
C LYS A 37 -6.99 -8.78 8.64
N PHE A 38 -6.39 -9.64 9.44
CA PHE A 38 -5.09 -10.24 9.13
C PHE A 38 -5.15 -11.75 9.28
N SER A 39 -4.41 -12.46 8.42
CA SER A 39 -4.18 -13.89 8.59
C SER A 39 -3.46 -14.15 9.92
N PRO A 40 -3.71 -15.30 10.57
CA PRO A 40 -2.98 -15.70 11.78
C PRO A 40 -1.46 -15.67 11.54
N GLY A 41 -0.72 -15.02 12.44
CA GLY A 41 0.74 -14.87 12.37
C GLY A 41 1.22 -13.65 11.57
N ALA A 42 0.33 -12.94 10.87
CA ALA A 42 0.64 -11.73 10.11
C ALA A 42 0.04 -10.46 10.73
N GLU A 43 -0.44 -10.53 11.99
CA GLU A 43 -1.12 -9.40 12.60
C GLU A 43 -0.18 -8.23 12.86
N LEU A 44 -0.66 -7.05 12.49
CA LEU A 44 0.03 -5.79 12.67
C LEU A 44 -0.48 -5.09 13.93
N THR A 45 0.33 -4.20 14.46
CA THR A 45 -0.02 -3.28 15.56
C THR A 45 -0.04 -1.83 15.09
N ALA A 46 0.71 -1.50 14.04
CA ALA A 46 0.70 -0.20 13.37
C ALA A 46 1.10 -0.33 11.90
N GLY A 47 0.68 0.65 11.08
CA GLY A 47 1.12 0.76 9.70
C GLY A 47 1.01 2.18 9.17
N ILE A 48 2.07 2.65 8.50
CA ILE A 48 2.08 3.87 7.69
C ILE A 48 2.29 3.47 6.24
N ARG A 49 1.49 4.03 5.33
CA ARG A 49 1.49 3.70 3.90
C ARG A 49 1.46 4.98 3.09
N LEU A 50 2.36 5.10 2.12
CA LEU A 50 2.40 6.18 1.15
C LEU A 50 2.10 5.61 -0.23
N TYR A 51 1.09 6.17 -0.88
CA TYR A 51 0.70 5.81 -2.24
C TYR A 51 0.98 6.96 -3.20
N THR A 52 1.63 6.63 -4.30
CA THR A 52 1.80 7.52 -5.45
C THR A 52 1.39 6.80 -6.72
N GLU A 53 1.07 7.55 -7.76
CA GLU A 53 0.72 7.00 -9.06
C GLU A 53 1.41 7.80 -10.16
N VAL A 54 1.92 7.07 -11.16
CA VAL A 54 2.53 7.63 -12.37
C VAL A 54 2.12 6.77 -13.55
N ASN A 55 1.36 7.34 -14.49
CA ASN A 55 0.94 6.71 -15.74
C ASN A 55 0.30 5.32 -15.55
N GLY A 56 -0.64 5.21 -14.60
CA GLY A 56 -1.37 4.00 -14.22
C GLY A 56 -0.61 3.08 -13.28
N THR A 57 0.69 3.30 -13.05
CA THR A 57 1.48 2.51 -12.08
C THR A 57 1.35 3.10 -10.69
N PHE A 58 0.75 2.35 -9.78
CA PHE A 58 0.74 2.71 -8.37
C PHE A 58 2.00 2.20 -7.68
N THR A 59 2.58 3.03 -6.83
CA THR A 59 3.64 2.63 -5.89
C THR A 59 3.11 2.77 -4.48
N LEU A 60 3.24 1.69 -3.71
CA LEU A 60 3.03 1.67 -2.28
C LEU A 60 4.40 1.55 -1.59
N GLU A 61 4.75 2.54 -0.80
CA GLU A 61 5.82 2.45 0.19
C GLU A 61 5.18 2.35 1.57
N GLN A 62 5.53 1.33 2.34
CA GLN A 62 4.93 1.16 3.66
C GLN A 62 5.94 0.74 4.71
N LYS A 63 5.59 1.09 5.94
CA LYS A 63 6.26 0.70 7.17
C LYS A 63 5.22 0.09 8.09
N LEU A 64 5.38 -1.19 8.40
CA LEU A 64 4.44 -1.99 9.19
C LEU A 64 5.13 -2.46 10.46
N THR A 65 4.41 -2.45 11.58
CA THR A 65 4.88 -2.98 12.86
C THR A 65 4.09 -4.25 13.18
N GLY A 66 4.79 -5.37 13.36
CA GLY A 66 4.16 -6.63 13.74
C GLY A 66 3.81 -6.69 15.23
N LYS A 67 3.09 -7.74 15.64
CA LYS A 67 2.90 -8.06 17.08
C LYS A 67 4.22 -8.31 17.83
N ASP A 68 5.29 -8.69 17.12
CA ASP A 68 6.64 -8.83 17.66
C ASP A 68 7.35 -7.50 17.94
N GLY A 69 6.68 -6.36 17.68
CA GLY A 69 7.24 -5.02 17.84
C GLY A 69 8.27 -4.65 16.76
N LYS A 70 8.57 -5.54 15.80
CA LYS A 70 9.55 -5.27 14.75
C LYS A 70 8.90 -4.52 13.61
N GLU A 71 9.59 -3.47 13.19
CA GLU A 71 9.24 -2.68 12.02
C GLU A 71 9.80 -3.33 10.76
N ARG A 72 8.99 -3.38 9.71
CA ARG A 72 9.36 -3.89 8.39
C ARG A 72 8.88 -2.89 7.35
N SER A 73 9.75 -2.57 6.40
CA SER A 73 9.41 -1.70 5.29
C SER A 73 9.50 -2.46 3.98
N ASN A 74 8.57 -2.18 3.08
CA ASN A 74 8.63 -2.68 1.71
C ASN A 74 8.01 -1.70 0.73
N ARG A 75 8.38 -1.88 -0.53
CA ARG A 75 7.86 -1.18 -1.69
C ARG A 75 7.15 -2.19 -2.59
N VAL A 76 5.96 -1.83 -3.04
CA VAL A 76 5.14 -2.64 -3.95
C VAL A 76 4.74 -1.76 -5.11
N GLN A 77 4.83 -2.29 -6.33
CA GLN A 77 4.24 -1.66 -7.51
C GLN A 77 3.13 -2.52 -8.07
N TYR A 78 2.05 -1.89 -8.51
CA TYR A 78 0.91 -2.59 -9.09
C TYR A 78 0.20 -1.71 -10.12
N ARG A 79 -0.48 -2.38 -11.05
CA ARG A 79 -1.34 -1.82 -12.08
C ARG A 79 -2.65 -2.58 -12.09
N ASP A 80 -3.73 -1.90 -12.45
CA ASP A 80 -5.05 -2.53 -12.53
C ASP A 80 -5.07 -3.62 -13.61
N GLY A 81 -5.53 -4.82 -13.25
CA GLY A 81 -5.64 -5.98 -14.13
C GLY A 81 -4.31 -6.65 -14.47
N GLU A 82 -3.19 -6.25 -13.87
CA GLU A 82 -1.86 -6.79 -14.21
C GLU A 82 -1.25 -7.63 -13.07
N ASP A 83 -0.52 -8.67 -13.45
CA ASP A 83 0.41 -9.39 -12.58
C ASP A 83 1.78 -8.68 -12.57
N MET A 84 2.14 -8.09 -11.43
CA MET A 84 3.43 -7.39 -11.27
C MET A 84 4.37 -8.13 -10.33
N LYS A 85 5.62 -8.34 -10.77
CA LYS A 85 6.68 -8.94 -9.95
C LYS A 85 7.01 -8.05 -8.75
N GLN A 86 7.22 -8.68 -7.60
CA GLN A 86 7.55 -7.99 -6.37
C GLN A 86 8.94 -8.42 -5.89
N THR A 87 9.80 -7.43 -5.62
CA THR A 87 11.21 -7.70 -5.28
C THR A 87 11.45 -7.72 -3.77
N LEU A 88 10.58 -7.09 -2.97
CA LEU A 88 10.80 -6.84 -1.54
C LEU A 88 9.60 -7.26 -0.66
N THR A 89 8.67 -8.06 -1.17
CA THR A 89 7.57 -8.64 -0.39
C THR A 89 7.96 -10.02 0.12
N ALA A 90 8.06 -10.17 1.44
CA ALA A 90 8.25 -11.48 2.03
C ALA A 90 7.03 -12.37 1.70
N GLY A 91 7.28 -13.54 1.11
CA GLY A 91 6.27 -14.57 0.90
C GLY A 91 5.46 -14.50 -0.40
N ALA A 92 5.67 -13.49 -1.26
CA ALA A 92 5.03 -13.41 -2.57
C ALA A 92 6.02 -12.87 -3.62
N ASP A 93 6.03 -13.49 -4.80
CA ASP A 93 6.90 -13.16 -5.92
C ASP A 93 6.18 -12.25 -6.93
N THR A 94 4.84 -12.29 -6.95
CA THR A 94 3.99 -11.54 -7.87
C THR A 94 2.72 -11.10 -7.16
N THR A 95 2.20 -9.94 -7.54
CA THR A 95 0.90 -9.43 -7.09
C THR A 95 0.03 -9.15 -8.31
N HIS A 96 -1.15 -9.75 -8.36
CA HIS A 96 -2.22 -9.32 -9.25
C HIS A 96 -3.04 -8.25 -8.52
N ALA A 97 -3.32 -7.11 -9.16
CA ALA A 97 -4.15 -6.08 -8.58
C ALA A 97 -5.37 -5.83 -9.45
N LYS A 98 -6.53 -5.64 -8.81
CA LYS A 98 -7.78 -5.32 -9.49
C LYS A 98 -8.48 -4.18 -8.79
N LYS A 99 -8.78 -3.12 -9.54
CA LYS A 99 -9.65 -2.05 -9.06
C LYS A 99 -11.09 -2.53 -9.07
N VAL A 100 -11.75 -2.46 -7.91
CA VAL A 100 -13.16 -2.88 -7.76
C VAL A 100 -14.07 -1.68 -7.97
N ASP A 101 -13.73 -0.56 -7.33
CA ASP A 101 -14.44 0.72 -7.45
C ASP A 101 -13.49 1.89 -7.14
N ALA A 102 -14.03 3.11 -6.93
CA ALA A 102 -13.24 4.32 -6.66
C ALA A 102 -12.45 4.28 -5.34
N ASN A 103 -12.83 3.43 -4.40
CA ASN A 103 -12.33 3.35 -3.04
C ASN A 103 -11.75 1.97 -2.68
N THR A 104 -11.97 0.97 -3.54
CA THR A 104 -11.72 -0.43 -3.25
C THR A 104 -10.81 -1.07 -4.29
N TRP A 105 -9.82 -1.81 -3.80
CA TRP A 105 -8.93 -2.63 -4.61
C TRP A 105 -8.74 -4.01 -3.98
N ASP A 106 -8.73 -5.03 -4.83
CA ASP A 106 -8.38 -6.40 -4.46
C ASP A 106 -6.99 -6.76 -4.97
N PHE A 107 -6.29 -7.59 -4.21
CA PHE A 107 -4.97 -8.07 -4.57
C PHE A 107 -4.85 -9.57 -4.31
N ASP A 108 -4.32 -10.30 -5.29
CA ASP A 108 -3.87 -11.67 -5.11
C ASP A 108 -2.34 -11.68 -5.01
N LEU A 109 -1.84 -12.12 -3.86
CA LEU A 109 -0.43 -12.36 -3.61
C LEU A 109 -0.09 -13.77 -4.08
N LYS A 110 0.83 -13.89 -5.02
CA LYS A 110 1.20 -15.16 -5.64
C LYS A 110 2.65 -15.54 -5.30
N LYS A 111 2.86 -16.82 -5.00
CA LYS A 111 4.16 -17.45 -4.87
C LYS A 111 4.24 -18.66 -5.78
N ASP A 112 5.31 -18.75 -6.59
CA ASP A 112 5.47 -19.83 -7.56
C ASP A 112 4.22 -20.04 -8.46
N GLY A 113 3.57 -18.93 -8.84
CA GLY A 113 2.35 -18.90 -9.66
C GLY A 113 1.05 -19.27 -8.93
N LYS A 114 1.09 -19.63 -7.65
CA LYS A 114 -0.09 -19.98 -6.84
C LYS A 114 -0.47 -18.82 -5.93
N VAL A 115 -1.77 -18.60 -5.75
CA VAL A 115 -2.26 -17.60 -4.79
C VAL A 115 -1.99 -18.11 -3.37
N VAL A 116 -1.30 -17.29 -2.59
CA VAL A 116 -0.93 -17.56 -1.18
C VAL A 116 -1.52 -16.53 -0.22
N GLY A 117 -2.14 -15.48 -0.73
CA GLY A 117 -2.81 -14.48 0.08
C GLY A 117 -3.71 -13.58 -0.75
N HIS A 118 -4.69 -13.00 -0.06
CA HIS A 118 -5.61 -12.02 -0.62
C HIS A 118 -5.57 -10.76 0.25
N VAL A 119 -5.69 -9.59 -0.38
CA VAL A 119 -5.83 -8.31 0.33
C VAL A 119 -7.02 -7.58 -0.24
N HIS A 120 -7.93 -7.14 0.63
CA HIS A 120 -9.07 -6.30 0.27
C HIS A 120 -8.89 -4.92 0.87
N ARG A 121 -8.41 -3.97 0.07
CA ARG A 121 -8.09 -2.63 0.54
C ARG A 121 -9.25 -1.68 0.27
N VAL A 122 -9.69 -1.00 1.33
CA VAL A 122 -10.79 -0.03 1.25
C VAL A 122 -10.37 1.31 1.87
N VAL A 123 -10.65 2.39 1.15
CA VAL A 123 -10.70 3.75 1.70
C VAL A 123 -12.15 4.08 2.02
N SER A 124 -12.49 4.51 3.24
CA SER A 124 -13.86 4.88 3.58
C SER A 124 -14.39 6.00 2.68
N ALA A 125 -15.71 6.04 2.46
CA ALA A 125 -16.35 7.05 1.61
C ALA A 125 -16.03 8.51 2.02
N ASP A 126 -15.78 8.75 3.31
CA ASP A 126 -15.39 10.06 3.83
C ASP A 126 -13.89 10.36 3.70
N GLY A 127 -13.09 9.45 3.15
CA GLY A 127 -11.66 9.61 2.91
C GLY A 127 -10.80 9.64 4.17
N ARG A 128 -11.28 9.13 5.31
CA ARG A 128 -10.55 9.21 6.61
C ARG A 128 -10.00 7.90 7.13
N THR A 129 -10.48 6.77 6.62
CA THR A 129 -10.10 5.45 7.11
C THR A 129 -9.55 4.60 5.98
N LEU A 130 -8.35 4.04 6.17
CA LEU A 130 -7.79 2.99 5.32
C LEU A 130 -7.80 1.67 6.08
N THR A 131 -8.33 0.61 5.46
CA THR A 131 -8.31 -0.77 5.97
C THR A 131 -7.77 -1.75 4.94
N VAL A 132 -7.32 -2.91 5.43
CA VAL A 132 -6.93 -4.09 4.66
C VAL A 132 -7.47 -5.38 5.24
#